data_AF-A0ABD6XWW6-F1
#
_entry.id   AF-A0ABD6XWW6-F1
#
_cell.length_a   1.000
_cell.length_b   1.000
_cell.length_c   1.000
_cell.angle_alpha   90.00
_cell.angle_beta   90.00
_cell.angle_gamma   90.00
#
_symmetry.space_group_name_H-M   'P 1'
#
loop_
_entity.id
_entity.type
_entity.pdbx_description
1 polymer ?
#
loop_
_entity_poly.entity_id
_entity_poly.type
_entity_poly.pdbx_seq_one_letter_code
_entity_poly.pdbx_strand_id
1 'polypeptide(L)'
;MSAADQSENKMHKSSLKAFPLLRVLMLTCVPMFLQGCASALCPFGTTEGTVPDFKNSYWRSTDKKPAKTNEQVLEECTHAADAEEQRLSQAYLQLCKTGHITGENQRFAQKLLGNPLFSGSTTAKVAPQHQSAGAAETQLRWSMSHSDNPQDFKENCGYYIEKNAAERSSTMLGLQVGHYKEQVFKQCMAENHMALIVPKTEFSQCKSIGW
;
A
#
# COMPACT_ATOMS: atom_id res chain seq x y z
N MET A 1 -13.31 80.90 -72.87
CA MET A 1 -13.27 79.42 -72.80
C MET A 1 -13.71 79.06 -71.39
N SER A 2 -15.02 79.11 -71.12
CA SER A 2 -16.05 78.06 -71.29
C SER A 2 -16.18 77.14 -70.07
N ALA A 3 -17.06 77.57 -69.17
CA ALA A 3 -18.23 76.90 -68.59
C ALA A 3 -18.31 75.36 -68.43
N ALA A 4 -18.88 74.97 -67.27
CA ALA A 4 -19.76 73.82 -66.98
C ALA A 4 -19.15 72.41 -67.20
N ASP A 5 -19.55 71.31 -66.56
CA ASP A 5 -20.91 70.79 -66.30
C ASP A 5 -20.80 69.59 -65.30
N GLN A 6 -21.75 69.40 -64.35
CA GLN A 6 -22.80 68.35 -64.32
C GLN A 6 -22.30 66.90 -64.53
N SER A 7 -22.78 65.84 -63.87
CA SER A 7 -24.10 65.51 -63.31
C SER A 7 -23.93 64.26 -62.41
N GLU A 8 -24.76 64.17 -61.37
CA GLU A 8 -25.11 62.92 -60.67
C GLU A 8 -25.43 61.76 -61.63
N ASN A 9 -25.17 60.51 -61.21
CA ASN A 9 -26.21 59.49 -61.32
C ASN A 9 -26.10 58.36 -60.28
N LYS A 10 -27.27 57.81 -59.98
CA LYS A 10 -27.72 57.12 -58.78
C LYS A 10 -27.62 55.58 -58.85
N MET A 11 -27.36 54.99 -57.68
CA MET A 11 -28.00 53.80 -57.07
C MET A 11 -27.91 52.36 -57.66
N HIS A 12 -27.56 51.45 -56.74
CA HIS A 12 -28.19 50.15 -56.38
C HIS A 12 -27.60 48.78 -56.81
N LYS A 13 -27.30 47.99 -55.74
CA LYS A 13 -27.40 46.51 -55.55
C LYS A 13 -26.63 45.61 -56.52
N SER A 14 -25.69 44.79 -56.05
CA SER A 14 -25.90 43.52 -55.31
C SER A 14 -24.48 42.93 -55.06
N SER A 15 -24.18 41.94 -54.22
CA SER A 15 -24.87 40.70 -53.89
C SER A 15 -24.14 40.01 -52.73
N LEU A 16 -24.91 39.27 -51.94
CA LEU A 16 -24.51 38.43 -50.80
C LEU A 16 -23.37 37.46 -51.12
N LYS A 17 -22.20 37.58 -50.48
CA LYS A 17 -21.23 36.46 -50.34
C LYS A 17 -20.42 36.45 -49.03
N ALA A 18 -20.94 37.00 -47.93
CA ALA A 18 -20.22 37.03 -46.63
C ALA A 18 -20.85 36.14 -45.54
N PHE A 19 -21.90 35.36 -45.84
CA PHE A 19 -22.64 34.60 -44.84
C PHE A 19 -22.17 33.17 -44.48
N PRO A 20 -21.37 32.43 -45.29
CA PRO A 20 -21.03 31.05 -44.90
C PRO A 20 -19.78 30.96 -44.01
N LEU A 21 -18.81 31.87 -44.14
CA LEU A 21 -17.53 31.80 -43.41
C LEU A 21 -17.66 32.18 -41.93
N LEU A 22 -18.54 33.13 -41.61
CA LEU A 22 -18.78 33.57 -40.23
C LEU A 22 -19.52 32.49 -39.39
N ARG A 23 -20.35 31.66 -40.03
CA ARG A 23 -21.06 30.57 -39.35
C ARG A 23 -20.13 29.41 -38.98
N VAL A 24 -19.15 29.09 -39.83
CA VAL A 24 -18.20 27.99 -39.56
C VAL A 24 -17.23 28.34 -38.42
N LEU A 25 -16.78 29.60 -38.33
CA LEU A 25 -15.88 30.03 -37.24
C LEU A 25 -16.56 30.02 -35.85
N MET A 26 -17.85 30.36 -35.80
CA MET A 26 -18.63 30.33 -34.55
C MET A 26 -19.02 28.90 -34.11
N LEU A 27 -19.06 27.94 -35.04
CA LEU A 27 -19.38 26.53 -34.76
C LEU A 27 -18.18 25.72 -34.24
N THR A 28 -16.93 26.18 -34.46
CA THR A 28 -15.72 25.48 -34.02
C THR A 28 -15.04 26.08 -32.80
N CYS A 29 -15.25 27.37 -32.48
CA CYS A 29 -14.69 27.99 -31.28
C CYS A 29 -15.52 27.76 -29.99
N VAL A 30 -16.84 27.62 -30.11
CA VAL A 30 -17.74 27.42 -28.96
C VAL A 30 -17.55 26.07 -28.23
N PRO A 31 -17.29 24.92 -28.89
CA PRO A 31 -17.09 23.67 -28.16
C PRO A 31 -15.76 23.63 -27.40
N MET A 32 -14.71 24.28 -27.89
CA MET A 32 -13.41 24.31 -27.20
C MET A 32 -13.42 25.19 -25.95
N PHE A 33 -14.19 26.29 -25.92
CA PHE A 33 -14.35 27.12 -24.71
C PHE A 33 -15.29 26.50 -23.66
N LEU A 34 -16.20 25.61 -24.06
CA LEU A 34 -17.13 24.93 -23.13
C LEU A 34 -16.53 23.69 -22.47
N GLN A 35 -15.52 23.06 -23.07
CA GLN A 35 -14.82 21.92 -22.45
C GLN A 35 -13.94 22.32 -21.24
N GLY A 36 -13.60 23.61 -21.08
CA GLY A 36 -12.88 24.12 -19.91
C GLY A 36 -13.77 24.47 -18.71
N CYS A 37 -15.10 24.57 -18.87
CA CYS A 37 -16.03 24.93 -17.79
C CYS A 37 -16.86 23.74 -17.26
N ALA A 38 -16.74 22.55 -17.85
CA ALA A 38 -17.52 21.38 -17.47
C ALA A 38 -17.07 20.74 -16.14
N SER A 39 -15.88 21.07 -15.63
CA SER A 39 -15.36 20.50 -14.38
C SER A 39 -15.96 21.10 -13.11
N ALA A 40 -16.77 22.16 -13.21
CA ALA A 40 -17.37 22.86 -12.06
C ALA A 40 -18.90 22.79 -12.01
N LEU A 41 -19.55 22.19 -13.01
CA LEU A 41 -20.99 22.01 -13.02
C LEU A 41 -21.31 20.61 -12.49
N CYS A 42 -21.62 20.52 -11.20
CA CYS A 42 -22.25 19.34 -10.61
C CYS A 42 -23.77 19.56 -10.60
N PRO A 43 -24.50 19.25 -11.69
CA PRO A 43 -25.92 19.59 -11.84
C PRO A 43 -26.83 18.94 -10.79
N PHE A 44 -26.37 17.88 -10.12
CA PHE A 44 -27.11 17.18 -9.06
C PHE A 44 -26.55 17.45 -7.66
N GLY A 45 -25.70 18.46 -7.52
CA GLY A 45 -24.95 18.78 -6.31
C GLY A 45 -23.66 17.97 -6.17
N THR A 46 -22.86 18.32 -5.17
CA THR A 46 -21.63 17.61 -4.78
C THR A 46 -21.89 16.70 -3.59
N THR A 47 -21.11 15.63 -3.50
CA THR A 47 -20.88 14.89 -2.25
C THR A 47 -19.49 15.22 -1.77
N GLU A 48 -19.40 15.73 -0.55
CA GLU A 48 -18.16 16.05 0.13
C GLU A 48 -17.92 15.04 1.25
N GLY A 49 -16.66 14.72 1.49
CA GLY A 49 -16.29 13.83 2.59
C GLY A 49 -14.79 13.85 2.82
N THR A 50 -14.39 13.22 3.92
CA THR A 50 -12.99 12.99 4.22
C THR A 50 -12.67 11.51 4.06
N VAL A 51 -11.61 11.19 3.32
CA VAL A 51 -11.07 9.83 3.26
C VAL A 51 -9.72 9.79 3.98
N PRO A 52 -9.40 8.69 4.71
CA PRO A 52 -8.07 8.49 5.25
C PRO A 52 -7.03 8.39 4.12
N ASP A 53 -5.92 9.11 4.25
CA ASP A 53 -4.80 9.08 3.33
C ASP A 53 -3.67 8.22 3.90
N PHE A 54 -3.83 6.91 3.73
CA PHE A 54 -2.83 5.94 4.18
C PHE A 54 -1.49 6.08 3.45
N LYS A 55 -1.49 6.58 2.21
CA LYS A 55 -0.27 6.75 1.42
C LYS A 55 0.66 7.79 2.03
N ASN A 56 0.09 8.84 2.62
CA ASN A 56 0.83 9.90 3.29
C ASN A 56 0.84 9.73 4.82
N SER A 57 0.59 8.51 5.31
CA SER A 57 0.73 8.21 6.74
C SER A 57 2.19 8.28 7.19
N TYR A 58 2.40 8.68 8.44
CA TYR A 58 3.74 8.79 9.02
C TYR A 58 3.72 8.47 10.50
N TRP A 59 4.87 8.02 11.02
CA TRP A 59 5.03 7.75 12.45
C TRP A 59 5.49 8.99 13.18
N ARG A 60 4.91 9.24 14.35
CA ARG A 60 5.28 10.36 15.22
C ARG A 60 5.30 9.91 16.67
N SER A 61 6.31 10.37 17.41
CA SER A 61 6.37 10.17 18.85
C SER A 61 5.17 10.83 19.54
N THR A 62 4.59 10.11 20.49
CA THR A 62 3.53 10.59 21.38
C THR A 62 4.10 11.29 22.62
N ASP A 63 5.42 11.23 22.82
CA ASP A 63 6.10 11.91 23.92
C ASP A 63 6.24 13.41 23.67
N LYS A 64 6.03 14.21 24.72
CA LYS A 64 6.19 15.68 24.65
C LYS A 64 7.64 16.13 24.45
N LYS A 65 8.60 15.30 24.86
CA LYS A 65 10.05 15.54 24.76
C LYS A 65 10.75 14.20 24.47
N PRO A 66 10.69 13.70 23.23
CA PRO A 66 11.26 12.41 22.91
C PRO A 66 12.79 12.45 23.01
N ALA A 67 13.40 11.37 23.50
CA ALA A 67 14.84 11.24 23.61
C ALA A 67 15.53 10.99 22.25
N LYS A 68 14.77 10.49 21.26
CA LYS A 68 15.21 10.18 19.90
C LYS A 68 14.32 10.89 18.89
N THR A 69 14.82 11.14 17.68
CA THR A 69 13.97 11.67 16.60
C THR A 69 13.06 10.57 16.05
N ASN A 70 11.98 10.96 15.37
CA ASN A 70 11.08 10.00 14.73
C ASN A 70 11.83 9.15 13.69
N GLU A 71 12.77 9.75 12.95
CA GLU A 71 13.58 9.10 11.93
C GLU A 71 14.54 8.08 12.54
N GLN A 72 15.18 8.40 13.67
CA GLN A 72 16.05 7.47 14.38
C GLN A 72 15.29 6.25 14.88
N VAL A 73 14.12 6.45 15.49
CA VAL A 73 13.29 5.33 15.95
C VAL A 73 12.81 4.49 14.76
N LEU A 74 12.42 5.13 13.66
CA LEU A 74 11.99 4.44 12.44
C LEU A 74 13.11 3.55 11.87
N GLU A 75 14.33 4.08 11.76
CA GLU A 75 15.50 3.35 11.27
C GLU A 75 15.86 2.18 12.21
N GLU A 76 15.96 2.43 13.51
CA GLU A 76 16.26 1.39 14.51
C GLU A 76 15.21 0.27 14.50
N CYS A 77 13.92 0.62 14.49
CA CYS A 77 12.85 -0.37 14.46
C CYS A 77 12.78 -1.13 13.14
N THR A 78 13.14 -0.49 12.02
CA THR A 78 13.26 -1.18 10.72
C THR A 78 14.39 -2.20 10.75
N HIS A 79 15.57 -1.80 11.23
CA HIS A 79 16.71 -2.71 11.34
C HIS A 79 16.48 -3.84 12.33
N ALA A 80 15.84 -3.58 13.47
CA ALA A 80 15.46 -4.62 14.42
C ALA A 80 14.50 -5.63 13.80
N ALA A 81 13.49 -5.16 13.07
CA ALA A 81 12.54 -6.02 12.39
C ALA A 81 13.19 -6.85 11.27
N ASP A 82 14.12 -6.27 10.50
CA ASP A 82 14.92 -6.98 9.49
C ASP A 82 15.80 -8.07 10.11
N ALA A 83 16.46 -7.76 11.22
CA ALA A 83 17.31 -8.72 11.92
C ALA A 83 16.51 -9.91 12.47
N GLU A 84 15.32 -9.65 13.02
CA GLU A 84 14.42 -10.69 13.52
C GLU A 84 13.88 -11.57 12.38
N GLU A 85 13.51 -10.98 11.23
CA GLU A 85 13.14 -11.73 10.02
C GLU A 85 14.28 -12.64 9.53
N GLN A 86 15.50 -12.11 9.49
CA GLN A 86 16.68 -12.89 9.10
C GLN A 86 16.94 -14.05 10.07
N ARG A 87 16.79 -13.82 11.39
CA ARG A 87 16.99 -14.86 12.40
C ARG A 87 15.97 -15.98 12.27
N LEU A 88 14.71 -15.63 11.99
CA LEU A 88 13.66 -16.61 11.69
C LEU A 88 13.99 -17.43 10.44
N SER A 89 14.43 -16.76 9.38
CA SER A 89 14.86 -17.40 8.14
C SER A 89 16.04 -18.37 8.37
N GLN A 90 17.01 -17.98 9.20
CA GLN A 90 18.13 -18.83 9.57
C GLN A 90 17.71 -20.07 10.38
N ALA A 91 16.78 -19.91 11.32
CA ALA A 91 16.25 -21.03 12.10
C ALA A 91 15.55 -22.05 11.19
N TYR A 92 14.73 -21.59 10.23
CA TYR A 92 14.10 -22.47 9.24
C TYR A 92 15.09 -23.13 8.30
N LEU A 93 16.09 -22.39 7.79
CA LEU A 93 17.15 -22.97 6.96
C LEU A 93 17.91 -24.07 7.69
N GLN A 94 18.24 -23.84 8.96
CA GLN A 94 18.91 -24.85 9.77
C GLN A 94 18.03 -26.08 9.95
N LEU A 95 16.75 -25.88 10.29
CA LEU A 95 15.77 -26.93 10.44
C LEU A 95 15.61 -27.75 9.16
N CYS A 96 15.50 -27.10 8.00
CA CYS A 96 15.38 -27.78 6.70
C CYS A 96 16.64 -28.53 6.29
N LYS A 97 17.83 -27.99 6.57
CA LYS A 97 19.09 -28.62 6.18
C LYS A 97 19.49 -29.78 7.08
N THR A 98 19.22 -29.67 8.38
CA THR A 98 19.77 -30.59 9.39
C THR A 98 18.71 -31.41 10.10
N GLY A 99 17.43 -31.10 9.87
CA GLY A 99 16.32 -31.67 10.61
C GLY A 99 16.14 -31.07 12.01
N HIS A 100 17.09 -30.28 12.51
CA HIS A 100 17.09 -29.76 13.88
C HIS A 100 17.51 -28.29 13.95
N ILE A 101 17.15 -27.60 15.03
CA ILE A 101 17.68 -26.27 15.37
C ILE A 101 18.58 -26.39 16.60
N THR A 102 19.68 -25.65 16.62
CA THR A 102 20.64 -25.71 17.74
C THR A 102 21.12 -24.33 18.13
N GLY A 103 21.76 -24.23 19.30
CA GLY A 103 22.42 -23.02 19.76
C GLY A 103 21.48 -21.81 19.84
N GLU A 104 21.85 -20.72 19.18
CA GLU A 104 21.07 -19.49 19.22
C GLU A 104 19.71 -19.59 18.52
N ASN A 105 19.61 -20.36 17.43
CA ASN A 105 18.36 -20.56 16.72
C ASN A 105 17.35 -21.35 17.54
N GLN A 106 17.83 -22.29 18.35
CA GLN A 106 16.98 -23.00 19.32
C GLN A 106 16.44 -22.06 20.40
N ARG A 107 17.30 -21.20 20.99
CA ARG A 107 16.87 -20.20 21.98
C ARG A 107 15.90 -19.19 21.38
N PHE A 108 16.17 -18.75 20.15
CA PHE A 108 15.29 -17.86 19.41
C PHE A 108 13.92 -18.49 19.18
N ALA A 109 13.86 -19.72 18.64
CA ALA A 109 12.60 -20.41 18.40
C ALA A 109 11.81 -20.64 19.70
N GLN A 110 12.47 -20.97 20.80
CA GLN A 110 11.82 -21.11 22.11
C GLN A 110 11.20 -19.79 22.59
N LYS A 111 11.94 -18.67 22.46
CA LYS A 111 11.40 -17.33 22.79
C LYS A 111 10.22 -16.96 21.90
N LEU A 112 10.30 -17.30 20.62
CA LEU A 112 9.26 -17.02 19.64
C LEU A 112 7.94 -17.70 20.04
N LEU A 113 7.97 -18.95 20.48
CA LEU A 113 6.77 -19.67 20.94
C LEU A 113 6.13 -19.08 22.20
N GLY A 114 6.95 -18.50 23.08
CA GLY A 114 6.48 -17.78 24.26
C GLY A 114 5.98 -16.37 23.97
N ASN A 115 6.18 -15.87 22.74
CA ASN A 115 5.79 -14.52 22.36
C ASN A 115 4.29 -14.47 22.04
N PRO A 116 3.51 -13.58 22.69
CA PRO A 116 2.10 -13.38 22.37
C PRO A 116 1.83 -13.10 20.89
N LEU A 117 2.77 -12.44 20.18
CA LEU A 117 2.71 -12.21 18.74
C LEU A 117 2.65 -13.51 17.92
N PHE A 118 3.28 -14.58 18.43
CA PHE A 118 3.27 -15.91 17.83
C PHE A 118 2.13 -16.80 18.36
N SER A 119 1.56 -16.45 19.52
CA SER A 119 0.41 -17.16 20.10
C SER A 119 -0.91 -16.85 19.38
N GLY A 120 -1.04 -15.65 18.81
CA GLY A 120 -2.24 -15.19 18.09
C GLY A 120 -2.27 -15.58 16.62
N SER A 121 -1.17 -16.12 16.09
CA SER A 121 -1.19 -16.75 14.78
C SER A 121 -1.97 -18.05 14.88
N THR A 122 -3.28 -17.92 14.67
CA THR A 122 -4.20 -19.01 14.39
C THR A 122 -3.65 -19.78 13.22
N THR A 123 -2.89 -20.81 13.52
CA THR A 123 -2.84 -21.98 12.68
C THR A 123 -4.29 -22.33 12.34
N ALA A 124 -4.65 -22.40 11.05
CA ALA A 124 -6.03 -22.66 10.60
C ALA A 124 -6.62 -23.99 11.16
N LYS A 125 -5.80 -24.80 11.83
CA LYS A 125 -6.15 -25.77 12.86
C LYS A 125 -5.32 -25.51 14.09
N VAL A 126 -5.88 -25.63 15.29
CA VAL A 126 -5.15 -25.56 16.57
C VAL A 126 -3.90 -26.44 16.50
N ALA A 127 -2.72 -25.83 16.38
CA ALA A 127 -1.48 -26.59 16.46
C ALA A 127 -1.37 -27.20 17.86
N PRO A 128 -0.88 -28.44 18.01
CA PRO A 128 -0.69 -29.03 19.32
C PRO A 128 0.25 -28.15 20.16
N GLN A 129 -0.26 -27.56 21.25
CA GLN A 129 0.57 -26.83 22.20
C GLN A 129 1.51 -27.82 22.90
N HIS A 130 2.70 -28.01 22.35
CA HIS A 130 3.75 -28.77 23.02
C HIS A 130 4.58 -27.83 23.91
N GLN A 131 4.83 -28.23 25.16
CA GLN A 131 5.56 -27.43 26.15
C GLN A 131 7.05 -27.82 26.29
N SER A 132 7.63 -28.57 25.34
CA SER A 132 9.01 -29.09 25.42
C SER A 132 9.96 -28.45 24.39
N ALA A 133 11.28 -28.67 24.50
CA ALA A 133 12.22 -28.17 23.48
C ALA A 133 11.96 -28.77 22.07
N GLY A 134 11.42 -29.98 21.99
CA GLY A 134 10.92 -30.57 20.74
C GLY A 134 9.68 -29.86 20.19
N ALA A 135 8.96 -29.11 21.02
CA ALA A 135 7.83 -28.29 20.59
C ALA A 135 8.23 -27.16 19.66
N ALA A 136 9.42 -26.60 19.80
CA ALA A 136 9.89 -25.51 18.95
C ALA A 136 10.10 -25.97 17.52
N GLU A 137 10.82 -27.08 17.36
CA GLU A 137 11.01 -27.69 16.05
C GLU A 137 9.69 -28.19 15.49
N THR A 138 8.87 -28.89 16.28
CA THR A 138 7.57 -29.39 15.83
C THR A 138 6.66 -28.25 15.39
N GLN A 139 6.57 -27.16 16.16
CA GLN A 139 5.77 -26.00 15.79
C GLN A 139 6.30 -25.33 14.52
N LEU A 140 7.63 -25.20 14.35
CA LEU A 140 8.22 -24.64 13.13
C LEU A 140 8.02 -25.56 11.92
N ARG A 141 8.14 -26.88 12.07
CA ARG A 141 7.81 -27.85 11.02
C ARG A 141 6.35 -27.70 10.63
N TRP A 142 5.47 -27.64 11.62
CA TRP A 142 4.04 -27.51 11.42
C TRP A 142 3.65 -26.17 10.79
N SER A 143 4.30 -25.05 11.14
CA SER A 143 4.01 -23.76 10.51
C SER A 143 4.45 -23.67 9.05
N MET A 144 5.33 -24.58 8.63
CA MET A 144 5.81 -24.70 7.25
C MET A 144 4.91 -25.60 6.39
N SER A 145 4.50 -26.75 6.91
CA SER A 145 3.74 -27.76 6.15
C SER A 145 2.24 -27.80 6.48
N HIS A 146 1.81 -27.18 7.57
CA HIS A 146 0.47 -27.34 8.19
C HIS A 146 0.05 -28.80 8.40
N SER A 147 1.03 -29.69 8.50
CA SER A 147 0.84 -31.12 8.38
C SER A 147 1.92 -31.85 9.16
N ASP A 148 1.53 -32.91 9.87
CA ASP A 148 2.48 -33.80 10.53
C ASP A 148 3.14 -34.78 9.55
N ASN A 149 2.77 -34.75 8.26
CA ASN A 149 3.36 -35.58 7.22
C ASN A 149 4.83 -35.15 6.98
N PRO A 150 5.82 -36.05 7.21
CA PRO A 150 7.22 -35.73 6.99
C PRO A 150 7.56 -35.41 5.53
N GLN A 151 6.80 -35.96 4.58
CA GLN A 151 7.02 -35.71 3.15
C GLN A 151 6.62 -34.28 2.77
N ASP A 152 5.49 -33.78 3.27
CA ASP A 152 5.04 -32.40 3.04
C ASP A 152 6.09 -31.40 3.57
N PHE A 153 6.63 -31.66 4.77
CA PHE A 153 7.69 -30.84 5.34
C PHE A 153 8.95 -30.84 4.44
N LYS A 154 9.37 -32.00 3.94
CA LYS A 154 10.51 -32.12 3.04
C LYS A 154 10.32 -31.36 1.73
N GLU A 155 9.13 -31.44 1.13
CA GLU A 155 8.80 -30.73 -0.12
C GLU A 155 8.81 -29.21 0.08
N ASN A 156 8.21 -28.71 1.16
CA ASN A 156 8.22 -27.29 1.51
C ASN A 156 9.65 -26.79 1.80
N CYS A 157 10.47 -27.59 2.49
CA CYS A 157 11.88 -27.27 2.69
C CYS A 157 12.67 -27.18 1.37
N GLY A 158 12.37 -28.05 0.39
CA GLY A 158 12.96 -27.99 -0.94
C GLY A 158 12.63 -26.67 -1.63
N TYR A 159 11.35 -26.33 -1.71
CA TYR A 159 10.88 -25.06 -2.28
C TYR A 159 11.50 -23.84 -1.57
N TYR A 160 11.59 -23.89 -0.25
CA TYR A 160 12.14 -22.80 0.55
C TYR A 160 13.63 -22.56 0.30
N ILE A 161 14.45 -23.61 0.23
CA ILE A 161 15.89 -23.48 0.02
C ILE A 161 16.21 -22.89 -1.36
N GLU A 162 15.36 -23.15 -2.36
CA GLU A 162 15.50 -22.60 -3.72
C GLU A 162 15.23 -21.09 -3.82
N LYS A 163 14.64 -20.48 -2.79
CA LYS A 163 14.22 -19.08 -2.76
C LYS A 163 15.28 -18.15 -2.15
N ASN A 164 15.24 -16.86 -2.52
CA ASN A 164 16.08 -15.84 -1.88
C ASN A 164 15.59 -15.53 -0.45
N ALA A 165 16.38 -14.77 0.33
CA ALA A 165 16.09 -14.55 1.75
C ALA A 165 14.73 -13.86 2.03
N ALA A 166 14.31 -12.93 1.19
CA ALA A 166 13.05 -12.19 1.32
C ALA A 166 11.83 -13.03 0.88
N GLU A 167 12.00 -13.84 -0.17
CA GLU A 167 10.98 -14.81 -0.60
C GLU A 167 10.81 -15.94 0.41
N ARG A 168 11.92 -16.37 1.03
CA ARG A 168 11.93 -17.36 2.10
C ARG A 168 11.06 -16.93 3.27
N SER A 169 11.30 -15.75 3.84
CA SER A 169 10.55 -15.29 5.01
C SER A 169 9.06 -15.10 4.72
N SER A 170 8.69 -14.66 3.52
CA SER A 170 7.28 -14.39 3.16
C SER A 170 6.43 -15.64 2.86
N THR A 171 7.03 -16.77 2.49
CA THR A 171 6.29 -17.94 1.95
C THR A 171 5.94 -19.03 2.96
N MET A 172 6.65 -19.17 4.09
CA MET A 172 6.47 -20.31 5.01
C MET A 172 5.84 -19.96 6.36
N LEU A 173 5.14 -18.85 6.38
CA LEU A 173 4.44 -18.42 7.56
C LEU A 173 3.00 -18.85 7.37
N GLY A 174 2.76 -20.13 7.66
CA GLY A 174 1.44 -20.75 7.79
C GLY A 174 0.62 -20.32 9.01
N LEU A 175 1.23 -19.46 9.78
CA LEU A 175 0.68 -18.58 10.79
C LEU A 175 0.30 -17.27 10.02
N GLN A 176 -0.56 -16.35 10.47
CA GLN A 176 -0.73 -15.05 9.77
C GLN A 176 0.54 -14.15 9.89
N VAL A 177 1.70 -14.63 9.47
CA VAL A 177 3.03 -14.03 9.70
C VAL A 177 3.70 -13.58 8.41
N GLY A 178 2.95 -13.46 7.31
CA GLY A 178 3.26 -12.47 6.29
C GLY A 178 3.51 -11.06 6.88
N HIS A 179 3.07 -10.85 8.13
CA HIS A 179 3.31 -9.67 8.95
C HIS A 179 4.35 -9.86 10.08
N TYR A 180 5.22 -10.89 10.13
CA TYR A 180 6.18 -11.06 11.27
C TYR A 180 7.04 -9.82 11.46
N LYS A 181 7.74 -9.44 10.40
CA LYS A 181 8.54 -8.21 10.34
C LYS A 181 7.69 -7.00 10.69
N GLU A 182 6.48 -6.90 10.15
CA GLU A 182 5.56 -5.79 10.44
C GLU A 182 5.12 -5.76 11.91
N GLN A 183 4.90 -6.90 12.56
CA GLN A 183 4.52 -7.01 13.96
C GLN A 183 5.68 -6.67 14.89
N VAL A 184 6.88 -7.17 14.59
CA VAL A 184 8.11 -6.80 15.30
C VAL A 184 8.33 -5.29 15.17
N PHE A 185 8.18 -4.75 13.96
CA PHE A 185 8.26 -3.32 13.71
C PHE A 185 7.22 -2.54 14.52
N LYS A 186 5.94 -2.91 14.44
CA LYS A 186 4.85 -2.25 15.19
C LYS A 186 5.06 -2.33 16.70
N GLN A 187 5.54 -3.46 17.22
CA GLN A 187 5.88 -3.61 18.63
C GLN A 187 7.02 -2.65 19.01
N CYS A 188 8.10 -2.61 18.24
CA CYS A 188 9.21 -1.69 18.47
C CYS A 188 8.74 -0.22 18.43
N MET A 189 7.89 0.14 17.47
CA MET A 189 7.30 1.48 17.39
C MET A 189 6.47 1.80 18.63
N ALA A 190 5.65 0.87 19.11
CA ALA A 190 4.85 1.04 20.33
C ALA A 190 5.72 1.18 21.59
N GLU A 191 6.78 0.37 21.71
CA GLU A 191 7.76 0.43 22.81
C GLU A 191 8.53 1.75 22.83
N ASN A 192 8.72 2.39 21.66
CA ASN A 192 9.30 3.72 21.52
C ASN A 192 8.25 4.84 21.50
N HIS A 193 7.03 4.58 21.97
CA HIS A 193 5.94 5.55 22.09
C HIS A 193 5.57 6.24 20.76
N MET A 194 5.72 5.56 19.64
CA MET A 194 5.35 6.06 18.32
C MET A 194 3.92 5.71 17.97
N ALA A 195 3.19 6.65 17.37
CA ALA A 195 1.86 6.43 16.81
C ALA A 195 1.87 6.66 15.29
N LEU A 196 1.13 5.81 14.57
CA LEU A 196 0.87 6.00 13.15
C LEU A 196 -0.19 7.09 12.98
N ILE A 197 0.20 8.20 12.36
CA ILE A 197 -0.70 9.28 12.01
C ILE A 197 -1.16 9.07 10.57
N VAL A 198 -2.47 8.94 10.37
CA VAL A 198 -3.10 8.86 9.05
C VAL A 198 -3.81 10.18 8.78
N PRO A 199 -3.26 11.06 7.93
CA PRO A 199 -3.94 12.28 7.53
C PRO A 199 -5.30 12.00 6.89
N LYS A 200 -6.17 13.01 6.90
CA LYS A 200 -7.44 12.96 6.16
C LYS A 200 -7.33 13.88 4.95
N THR A 201 -7.74 13.38 3.81
CA THR A 201 -7.83 14.17 2.57
C THR A 201 -9.31 14.40 2.27
N GLU A 202 -9.65 15.64 1.97
CA GLU A 202 -10.99 16.02 1.56
C GLU A 202 -11.21 15.65 0.09
N PHE A 203 -12.38 15.13 -0.22
CA PHE A 203 -12.82 14.93 -1.59
C PHE A 203 -14.14 15.65 -1.83
N SER A 204 -14.31 16.14 -3.05
CA SER A 204 -15.57 16.63 -3.57
C SER A 204 -15.80 15.96 -4.91
N GLN A 205 -16.91 15.24 -5.04
CA GLN A 205 -17.30 14.55 -6.28
C GLN A 205 -18.71 14.98 -6.67
N CYS A 206 -18.94 15.21 -7.96
CA CYS A 206 -20.30 15.47 -8.45
C CYS A 206 -21.19 14.25 -8.21
N LYS A 207 -22.39 14.46 -7.69
CA LYS A 207 -23.41 13.41 -7.62
C LYS A 207 -23.78 12.97 -9.04
N SER A 208 -23.71 11.66 -9.28
CA SER A 208 -24.32 11.06 -10.47
C SER A 208 -25.81 10.86 -10.23
N ILE A 209 -26.62 10.91 -11.31
CA ILE A 209 -27.96 10.32 -11.26
C ILE A 209 -27.77 8.80 -11.30
N GLY A 210 -28.03 8.13 -10.18
CA GLY A 210 -28.11 6.67 -10.09
C GLY A 210 -29.52 6.24 -9.69
N TRP A 211 -30.06 5.26 -10.42
CA TRP A 211 -31.27 4.48 -10.10
C TRP A 211 -30.99 3.47 -9.00
#